data_AF-A0A0A0WED1-F1
#
_entry.id   AF-A0A0A0WED1-F1
#
_cell.length_a   1.000
_cell.length_b   1.000
_cell.length_c   1.000
_cell.angle_alpha   90.00
_cell.angle_beta   90.00
_cell.angle_gamma   90.00
#
_symmetry.space_group_name_H-M   'P 1'
#
loop_
_entity.id
_entity.type
_entity.pdbx_description
1 polymer ?
#
loop_
_entity_poly.entity_id
_entity_poly.type
_entity_poly.pdbx_seq_one_letter_code
_entity_poly.pdbx_strand_id
1 'polypeptide(L)'
;TQINDQLTGYGQWEYNVQANNTESSSDQAWTRLAFAGLKFGDAGSFDYGRNYGVVYDVTSWTDVLPEFGGDTYDSDNFLQSRANGVATYRNSDFFGLVDGLNFALQYQGKNGSVSGEGALSPTNNGRTALKQNGDGYGTSLTYDIYDGISAGFAYSNSKRLGDQNSKLALGRGDNAETYTGGLKYD
;
A
#
# COMPACT_ATOMS: atom_id res chain seq x y z
N THR A 1 8.97 -19.99 5.09
CA THR A 1 8.99 -21.46 5.07
C THR A 1 9.13 -21.96 3.65
N GLN A 2 10.17 -22.75 3.38
CA GLN A 2 10.33 -23.43 2.10
C GLN A 2 9.23 -24.50 1.95
N ILE A 3 8.54 -24.52 0.81
CA ILE A 3 7.50 -25.51 0.50
C ILE A 3 8.07 -26.56 -0.47
N ASN A 4 8.72 -26.10 -1.54
CA ASN A 4 9.52 -26.92 -2.46
C ASN A 4 10.60 -26.04 -3.12
N ASP A 5 11.31 -26.57 -4.12
CA ASP A 5 12.42 -25.88 -4.80
C ASP A 5 12.01 -24.57 -5.50
N GLN A 6 10.74 -24.43 -5.89
CA GLN A 6 10.22 -23.28 -6.63
C GLN A 6 9.16 -22.49 -5.86
N LEU A 7 8.81 -22.91 -4.63
CA LEU A 7 7.71 -22.33 -3.86
C LEU A 7 8.15 -22.09 -2.41
N THR A 8 8.07 -20.83 -1.99
CA THR A 8 8.35 -20.42 -0.61
C THR A 8 7.17 -19.63 -0.05
N GLY A 9 6.64 -20.06 1.10
CA GLY A 9 5.66 -19.29 1.85
C GLY A 9 6.33 -18.32 2.81
N TYR A 10 5.74 -17.14 3.01
CA TYR A 10 6.22 -16.14 3.96
C TYR A 10 5.05 -15.39 4.61
N GLY A 11 5.36 -14.72 5.71
CA GLY A 11 4.44 -13.81 6.38
C GLY A 11 5.23 -12.82 7.24
N GLN A 12 4.68 -11.61 7.39
CA GLN A 12 5.30 -10.54 8.13
C GLN A 12 4.27 -9.84 9.00
N TRP A 13 4.69 -9.48 10.20
CA TRP A 13 3.94 -8.66 11.13
C TRP A 13 4.83 -7.58 11.72
N GLU A 14 4.33 -6.35 11.75
CA GLU A 14 5.00 -5.19 12.32
C GLU A 14 4.02 -4.42 13.20
N TYR A 15 4.42 -4.11 14.43
CA TYR A 15 3.57 -3.50 15.45
C TYR A 15 4.23 -2.26 16.02
N ASN A 16 3.45 -1.20 16.20
CA ASN A 16 3.89 0.07 16.77
C ASN A 16 3.30 0.24 18.18
N VAL A 17 4.12 0.64 19.14
CA VAL A 17 3.70 0.94 20.52
C VAL A 17 4.28 2.29 20.91
N GLN A 18 3.41 3.25 21.23
CA GLN A 18 3.80 4.55 21.77
C GLN A 18 4.03 4.43 23.28
N ALA A 19 5.13 5.01 23.75
CA ALA A 19 5.58 4.95 25.16
C ALA A 19 5.72 6.34 25.79
N ASN A 20 5.06 7.34 25.21
CA ASN A 20 5.14 8.75 25.60
C ASN A 20 3.91 9.26 26.36
N ASN A 21 3.05 8.34 26.84
CA ASN A 21 1.81 8.66 27.55
C ASN A 21 1.64 7.82 28.82
N THR A 22 0.65 8.13 29.67
CA THR A 22 0.42 7.41 30.92
C THR A 22 -0.10 5.99 30.69
N GLU A 23 0.11 5.07 31.64
CA GLU A 23 -0.41 3.70 31.58
C GLU A 23 -1.95 3.64 31.51
N SER A 24 -2.64 4.71 31.94
CA SER A 24 -4.09 4.86 31.85
C SER A 24 -4.58 5.29 30.46
N SER A 25 -3.69 5.66 29.54
CA SER A 25 -4.04 6.09 28.18
C SER A 25 -4.48 4.91 27.31
N SER A 26 -5.47 5.13 26.44
CA SER A 26 -5.93 4.15 25.46
C SER A 26 -5.28 4.39 24.08
N ASP A 27 -5.41 3.39 23.20
CA ASP A 27 -5.10 3.51 21.76
C ASP A 27 -3.64 3.91 21.43
N GLN A 28 -2.69 3.50 22.28
CA GLN A 28 -1.26 3.76 22.10
C GLN A 28 -0.54 2.73 21.22
N ALA A 29 -1.25 1.74 20.66
CA ALA A 29 -0.63 0.67 19.89
C ALA A 29 -1.45 0.26 18.67
N TRP A 30 -0.78 -0.03 17.56
CA TRP A 30 -1.43 -0.41 16.31
C TRP A 30 -0.52 -1.24 15.40
N THR A 31 -1.15 -2.06 14.55
CA THR A 31 -0.46 -2.86 13.53
C THR A 31 -0.08 -2.01 12.32
N ARG A 32 1.20 -2.00 11.97
CA ARG A 32 1.72 -1.36 10.75
C ARG A 32 1.62 -2.30 9.56
N LEU A 33 2.12 -3.53 9.68
CA LEU A 33 2.09 -4.55 8.63
C LEU A 33 1.55 -5.87 9.18
N ALA A 34 0.76 -6.58 8.38
CA ALA A 34 0.28 -7.93 8.68
C ALA A 34 -0.18 -8.59 7.38
N PHE A 35 0.69 -9.38 6.75
CA PHE A 35 0.38 -10.06 5.48
C PHE A 35 1.03 -11.43 5.41
N ALA A 36 0.50 -12.27 4.54
CA ALA A 36 1.04 -13.57 4.18
C ALA A 36 1.12 -13.69 2.65
N GLY A 37 2.08 -14.45 2.17
CA GLY A 37 2.31 -14.59 0.73
C GLY A 37 3.08 -15.83 0.33
N LEU A 38 3.15 -16.02 -0.98
CA LEU A 38 3.87 -17.08 -1.66
C LEU A 38 4.82 -16.46 -2.69
N LYS A 39 6.05 -16.97 -2.76
CA LYS A 39 7.04 -16.65 -3.79
C LYS A 39 7.26 -17.87 -4.68
N PHE A 40 7.15 -17.67 -5.99
CA PHE A 40 7.16 -18.70 -7.04
C PHE A 40 8.48 -18.68 -7.83
N GLY A 41 9.62 -18.78 -7.13
CA GLY A 41 10.94 -18.60 -7.76
C GLY A 41 11.04 -17.24 -8.46
N ASP A 42 11.35 -17.26 -9.75
CA ASP A 42 11.51 -16.07 -10.60
C ASP A 42 10.21 -15.65 -11.29
N ALA A 43 9.14 -16.45 -11.16
CA ALA A 43 7.81 -16.08 -11.68
C ALA A 43 7.13 -14.99 -10.83
N GLY A 44 7.76 -14.57 -9.72
CA GLY A 44 7.29 -13.48 -8.86
C GLY A 44 6.73 -13.96 -7.52
N SER A 45 6.00 -13.08 -6.85
CA SER A 45 5.40 -13.32 -5.55
C SER A 45 4.02 -12.70 -5.46
N PHE A 46 3.16 -13.32 -4.66
CA PHE A 46 1.84 -12.82 -4.33
C PHE A 46 1.65 -12.77 -2.81
N ASP A 47 1.18 -11.64 -2.28
CA ASP A 47 0.81 -11.47 -0.88
C ASP A 47 -0.56 -10.81 -0.72
N TYR A 48 -1.18 -11.08 0.42
CA TYR A 48 -2.43 -10.44 0.83
C TYR A 48 -2.41 -10.07 2.31
N GLY A 49 -2.88 -8.86 2.61
CA GLY A 49 -3.09 -8.41 3.99
C GLY A 49 -3.04 -6.89 4.14
N ARG A 50 -2.51 -6.44 5.28
CA ARG A 50 -2.10 -5.05 5.49
C ARG A 50 -0.65 -4.90 5.06
N ASN A 51 -0.44 -4.29 3.90
CA ASN A 51 0.87 -4.08 3.30
C ASN A 51 0.97 -2.64 2.74
N TYR A 52 2.15 -2.27 2.23
CA TYR A 52 2.34 -1.02 1.51
C TYR A 52 1.63 -1.04 0.16
N GLY A 53 1.02 0.10 -0.19
CA GLY A 53 0.50 0.33 -1.53
C GLY A 53 1.62 0.44 -2.56
N VAL A 54 1.38 0.02 -3.80
CA VAL A 54 2.42 -0.02 -4.86
C VAL A 54 2.98 1.34 -5.25
N VAL A 55 2.28 2.44 -4.95
CA VAL A 55 2.83 3.79 -5.14
C VAL A 55 4.09 3.99 -4.29
N TYR A 56 4.13 3.34 -3.12
CA TYR A 56 5.25 3.42 -2.19
C TYR A 56 6.54 2.80 -2.73
N ASP A 57 6.46 1.96 -3.77
CA ASP A 57 7.65 1.40 -4.44
C ASP A 57 8.54 2.49 -5.07
N VAL A 58 7.94 3.64 -5.38
CA VAL A 58 8.65 4.81 -5.91
C VAL A 58 8.87 5.87 -4.82
N THR A 59 7.85 6.18 -4.03
CA THR A 59 7.96 7.28 -3.06
C THR A 59 8.90 6.97 -1.89
N SER A 60 9.11 5.68 -1.58
CA SER A 60 10.09 5.21 -0.59
C SER A 60 11.52 5.66 -0.89
N TRP A 61 11.86 5.99 -2.15
CA TRP A 61 13.19 6.47 -2.51
C TRP A 61 13.55 7.81 -1.86
N THR A 62 12.54 8.60 -1.51
CA THR A 62 12.70 9.88 -0.81
C THR A 62 12.40 9.80 0.69
N ASP A 63 11.84 8.68 1.15
CA ASP A 63 11.50 8.45 2.56
C ASP A 63 12.70 7.83 3.30
N VAL A 64 13.82 8.56 3.29
CA VAL A 64 15.14 8.14 3.79
C VAL A 64 15.76 9.15 4.74
N LEU A 65 14.98 10.12 5.20
CA LEU A 65 15.44 11.12 6.16
C LEU A 65 15.61 10.48 7.55
N PRO A 66 16.40 11.11 8.44
CA PRO A 66 16.68 10.52 9.76
C PRO A 66 15.46 10.31 10.68
N GLU A 67 14.36 11.03 10.48
CA GLU A 67 13.17 10.96 11.36
C GLU A 67 11.90 11.50 10.68
N PHE A 68 11.98 12.65 10.03
CA PHE A 68 10.86 13.24 9.27
C PHE A 68 10.72 12.59 7.88
N GLY A 69 9.76 13.03 7.06
CA GLY A 69 9.66 12.60 5.67
C GLY A 69 8.55 11.59 5.42
N GLY A 70 8.24 11.35 4.15
CA GLY A 70 7.10 10.53 3.76
C GLY A 70 5.73 11.16 4.01
N ASP A 71 5.66 12.42 4.47
CA ASP A 71 4.42 13.06 4.97
C ASP A 71 3.56 13.74 3.88
N THR A 72 3.99 13.74 2.61
CA THR A 72 3.13 14.19 1.50
C THR A 72 1.94 13.25 1.26
N TYR A 73 2.04 12.03 1.79
CA TYR A 73 1.00 11.01 1.84
C TYR A 73 0.95 10.44 3.27
N ASP A 74 -0.12 9.72 3.60
CA ASP A 74 -0.30 9.14 4.94
C ASP A 74 -0.78 7.69 4.82
N SER A 75 -0.63 6.94 5.90
CA SER A 75 -1.26 5.66 6.14
C SER A 75 -2.76 5.69 5.84
N ASP A 76 -3.24 4.61 5.23
CA ASP A 76 -4.64 4.40 4.91
C ASP A 76 -5.24 5.45 3.95
N ASN A 77 -4.39 6.08 3.14
CA ASN A 77 -4.75 7.01 2.06
C ASN A 77 -4.68 6.30 0.69
N PHE A 78 -5.72 5.50 0.40
CA PHE A 78 -5.77 4.64 -0.80
C PHE A 78 -4.53 3.74 -0.91
N LEU A 79 -3.77 3.83 -2.00
CA LEU A 79 -2.58 3.00 -2.29
C LEU A 79 -1.24 3.78 -2.16
N GLN A 80 -1.22 4.93 -1.48
CA GLN A 80 -0.03 5.78 -1.37
C GLN A 80 0.97 5.33 -0.28
N SER A 81 0.47 4.63 0.75
CA SER A 81 1.27 4.12 1.87
C SER A 81 0.66 2.79 2.35
N ARG A 82 0.85 2.43 3.62
CA ARG A 82 0.25 1.23 4.22
C ARG A 82 -1.28 1.25 4.10
N ALA A 83 -1.86 0.14 3.67
CA ALA A 83 -3.30 0.00 3.44
C ALA A 83 -3.82 -1.38 3.87
N ASN A 84 -5.09 -1.46 4.27
CA ASN A 84 -5.76 -2.73 4.58
C ASN A 84 -6.29 -3.43 3.32
N GLY A 85 -6.18 -4.76 3.28
CA GLY A 85 -6.86 -5.59 2.29
C GLY A 85 -6.29 -5.43 0.88
N VAL A 86 -4.96 -5.30 0.78
CA VAL A 86 -4.26 -5.24 -0.50
C VAL A 86 -3.79 -6.63 -0.91
N ALA A 87 -4.10 -7.00 -2.15
CA ALA A 87 -3.57 -8.17 -2.84
C ALA A 87 -2.49 -7.69 -3.81
N THR A 88 -1.24 -8.04 -3.55
CA THR A 88 -0.09 -7.52 -4.30
C THR A 88 0.59 -8.67 -5.02
N TYR A 89 0.70 -8.56 -6.33
CA TYR A 89 1.59 -9.39 -7.14
C TYR A 89 2.82 -8.56 -7.50
N ARG A 90 4.01 -9.13 -7.30
CA ARG A 90 5.30 -8.51 -7.62
C ARG A 90 6.12 -9.47 -8.45
N ASN A 91 6.89 -8.95 -9.38
CA ASN A 91 7.81 -9.74 -10.17
C ASN A 91 9.10 -8.95 -10.41
N SER A 92 10.21 -9.65 -10.24
CA SER A 92 11.54 -9.13 -10.52
C SER A 92 12.00 -9.59 -11.89
N ASP A 93 12.78 -8.73 -12.55
CA ASP A 93 13.37 -8.95 -13.87
C ASP A 93 12.37 -9.25 -14.99
N PHE A 94 11.13 -8.77 -14.84
CA PHE A 94 10.03 -8.92 -15.78
C PHE A 94 9.92 -10.36 -16.34
N PHE A 95 9.80 -11.35 -15.46
CA PHE A 95 9.76 -12.78 -15.77
C PHE A 95 11.06 -13.33 -16.37
N GLY A 96 12.19 -12.69 -16.06
CA GLY A 96 13.49 -12.98 -16.65
C GLY A 96 13.68 -12.43 -18.08
N LEU A 97 12.79 -11.55 -18.55
CA LEU A 97 12.86 -10.95 -19.88
C LEU A 97 13.74 -9.69 -19.90
N VAL A 98 13.73 -8.92 -18.81
CA VAL A 98 14.47 -7.65 -18.70
C VAL A 98 15.08 -7.56 -17.32
N ASP A 99 16.39 -7.82 -17.25
CA ASP A 99 17.18 -7.69 -16.03
C ASP A 99 17.07 -6.28 -15.43
N GLY A 100 16.83 -6.20 -14.12
CA GLY A 100 16.64 -4.94 -13.39
C GLY A 100 15.25 -4.30 -13.53
N LEU A 101 14.35 -4.84 -14.38
CA LEU A 101 12.99 -4.32 -14.51
C LEU A 101 12.04 -5.03 -13.54
N ASN A 102 11.70 -4.33 -12.45
CA ASN A 102 10.75 -4.83 -11.47
C ASN A 102 9.36 -4.23 -11.70
N PHE A 103 8.31 -5.04 -11.57
CA PHE A 103 6.94 -4.52 -11.63
C PHE A 103 6.05 -5.11 -10.55
N ALA A 104 5.00 -4.37 -10.22
CA ALA A 104 3.94 -4.84 -9.36
C ALA A 104 2.56 -4.52 -9.92
N LEU A 105 1.61 -5.38 -9.58
CA LEU A 105 0.17 -5.17 -9.75
C LEU A 105 -0.48 -5.33 -8.39
N GLN A 106 -1.41 -4.44 -8.06
CA GLN A 106 -2.08 -4.47 -6.77
C GLN A 106 -3.56 -4.20 -6.92
N TYR A 107 -4.34 -4.90 -6.13
CA TYR A 107 -5.76 -4.66 -5.94
C TYR A 107 -6.04 -4.37 -4.46
N GLN A 108 -6.89 -3.40 -4.19
CA GLN A 108 -7.38 -3.08 -2.86
C GLN A 108 -8.88 -3.27 -2.80
N GLY A 109 -9.34 -4.09 -1.86
CA GLY A 109 -10.76 -4.23 -1.57
C GLY A 109 -11.33 -2.97 -0.90
N LYS A 110 -12.61 -2.71 -1.14
CA LYS A 110 -13.35 -1.63 -0.47
C LYS A 110 -13.24 -1.70 1.07
N ASN A 111 -12.88 -0.57 1.69
CA ASN A 111 -12.90 -0.34 3.14
C ASN A 111 -13.76 0.90 3.44
N GLY A 112 -14.95 0.70 3.99
CA GLY A 112 -16.00 1.71 4.09
C GLY A 112 -16.28 2.22 5.50
N SER A 113 -17.51 2.69 5.71
CA SER A 113 -17.93 3.27 6.99
C SER A 113 -18.17 2.19 8.05
N VAL A 114 -18.25 2.61 9.32
CA VAL A 114 -18.77 1.77 10.41
C VAL A 114 -20.20 1.34 10.08
N SER A 115 -20.53 0.07 10.34
CA SER A 115 -21.87 -0.47 10.16
C SER A 115 -22.87 0.15 11.14
N GLY A 116 -24.07 0.47 10.67
CA GLY A 116 -25.13 1.05 11.49
C GLY A 116 -26.28 1.56 10.61
N GLU A 117 -27.36 2.00 11.24
CA GLU A 117 -28.48 2.63 10.53
C GLU A 117 -27.99 3.91 9.81
N GLY A 118 -28.31 4.03 8.52
CA GLY A 118 -27.86 5.15 7.69
C GLY A 118 -26.40 5.07 7.21
N ALA A 119 -25.69 3.96 7.46
CA ALA A 119 -24.32 3.79 6.97
C ALA A 119 -24.27 3.71 5.43
N LEU A 120 -23.43 4.54 4.82
CA LEU A 120 -23.18 4.52 3.38
C LEU A 120 -21.97 3.65 3.09
N SER A 121 -22.21 2.53 2.40
CA SER A 121 -21.14 1.60 2.01
C SER A 121 -20.35 0.99 3.19
N PRO A 122 -21.01 0.43 4.22
CA PRO A 122 -20.30 -0.11 5.38
C PRO A 122 -19.48 -1.36 5.05
N THR A 123 -18.41 -1.56 5.81
CA THR A 123 -17.62 -2.81 5.83
C THR A 123 -17.34 -3.23 7.27
N ASN A 124 -16.94 -4.47 7.50
CA ASN A 124 -16.68 -5.00 8.85
C ASN A 124 -15.55 -4.25 9.59
N ASN A 125 -14.64 -3.63 8.84
CA ASN A 125 -13.50 -2.85 9.30
C ASN A 125 -13.75 -1.34 9.13
N GLY A 126 -14.97 -0.91 9.42
CA GLY A 126 -15.43 0.44 9.16
C GLY A 126 -14.55 1.53 9.80
N ARG A 127 -14.39 2.65 9.10
CA ARG A 127 -13.43 3.70 9.46
C ARG A 127 -13.93 5.12 9.13
N THR A 128 -13.16 6.11 9.58
CA THR A 128 -13.41 7.53 9.31
C THR A 128 -13.36 7.83 7.81
N ALA A 129 -14.15 8.81 7.34
CA ALA A 129 -14.29 9.12 5.92
C ALA A 129 -12.96 9.39 5.20
N LEU A 130 -11.99 10.02 5.86
CA LEU A 130 -10.67 10.30 5.30
C LEU A 130 -9.83 9.04 5.04
N LYS A 131 -10.08 7.96 5.77
CA LYS A 131 -9.37 6.68 5.62
C LYS A 131 -10.18 5.66 4.82
N GLN A 132 -11.32 6.02 4.25
CA GLN A 132 -12.10 5.10 3.42
C GLN A 132 -11.51 4.94 2.02
N ASN A 133 -11.76 3.80 1.39
CA ASN A 133 -11.49 3.56 -0.02
C ASN A 133 -12.56 2.63 -0.60
N GLY A 134 -12.91 2.83 -1.86
CA GLY A 134 -13.62 1.83 -2.66
C GLY A 134 -12.67 0.75 -3.18
N ASP A 135 -13.18 -0.10 -4.06
CA ASP A 135 -12.33 -1.02 -4.82
C ASP A 135 -11.37 -0.23 -5.69
N GLY A 136 -10.10 -0.63 -5.69
CA GLY A 136 -9.04 0.07 -6.42
C GLY A 136 -7.95 -0.86 -6.91
N TYR A 137 -7.18 -0.36 -7.87
CA TYR A 137 -6.04 -1.06 -8.43
C TYR A 137 -4.86 -0.10 -8.60
N GLY A 138 -3.66 -0.67 -8.64
CA GLY A 138 -2.45 0.08 -8.89
C GLY A 138 -1.37 -0.78 -9.53
N THR A 139 -0.37 -0.10 -10.06
CA THR A 139 0.83 -0.72 -10.62
C THR A 139 2.05 0.13 -10.32
N SER A 140 3.19 -0.52 -10.21
CA SER A 140 4.50 0.13 -10.14
C SER A 140 5.46 -0.55 -11.12
N LEU A 141 6.41 0.22 -11.59
CA LEU A 141 7.50 -0.21 -12.45
C LEU A 141 8.76 0.52 -11.99
N THR A 142 9.82 -0.22 -11.72
CA THR A 142 11.14 0.36 -11.42
C THR A 142 12.19 -0.31 -12.28
N TYR A 143 13.15 0.48 -12.75
CA TYR A 143 14.19 0.01 -13.65
C TYR A 143 15.53 0.68 -13.34
N ASP A 144 16.58 -0.13 -13.26
CA ASP A 144 17.95 0.34 -13.17
C ASP A 144 18.44 0.73 -14.57
N ILE A 145 18.39 2.04 -14.85
CA ILE A 145 18.66 2.58 -16.19
C ILE A 145 20.16 2.73 -16.47
N TYR A 146 20.99 2.82 -15.43
CA TYR A 146 22.43 2.92 -15.52
C TYR A 146 23.09 2.50 -14.20
N ASP A 147 24.42 2.42 -14.18
CA ASP A 147 25.20 2.10 -12.99
C ASP A 147 24.93 3.13 -11.87
N GLY A 148 24.24 2.68 -10.82
CA GLY A 148 23.75 3.47 -9.70
C GLY A 148 22.52 4.34 -9.98
N ILE A 149 22.01 4.46 -11.20
CA ILE A 149 20.81 5.29 -11.50
C ILE A 149 19.59 4.42 -11.74
N SER A 150 18.52 4.64 -10.97
CA SER A 150 17.23 3.98 -11.18
C SER A 150 16.10 4.98 -11.47
N ALA A 151 15.15 4.56 -12.31
CA ALA A 151 13.91 5.28 -12.60
C ALA A 151 12.68 4.46 -12.22
N GLY A 152 11.67 5.14 -11.70
CA GLY A 152 10.47 4.50 -11.16
C GLY A 152 9.22 5.24 -11.57
N PHE A 153 8.16 4.50 -11.86
CA PHE A 153 6.82 5.02 -12.10
C PHE A 153 5.78 4.17 -11.38
N ALA A 154 4.78 4.81 -10.78
CA ALA A 154 3.64 4.13 -10.21
C ALA A 154 2.33 4.88 -10.50
N TYR A 155 1.28 4.10 -10.66
CA TYR A 155 -0.08 4.59 -10.90
C TYR A 155 -1.07 3.85 -10.00
N SER A 156 -2.05 4.57 -9.48
CA SER A 156 -3.19 3.95 -8.79
C SER A 156 -4.50 4.62 -9.15
N ASN A 157 -5.58 3.84 -9.21
CA ASN A 157 -6.94 4.33 -9.33
C ASN A 157 -7.86 3.56 -8.38
N SER A 158 -8.54 4.29 -7.51
CA SER A 158 -9.49 3.72 -6.55
C SER A 158 -10.82 4.45 -6.59
N LYS A 159 -11.92 3.70 -6.53
CA LYS A 159 -13.25 4.31 -6.36
C LYS A 159 -13.33 5.05 -5.03
N ARG A 160 -14.02 6.18 -5.02
CA ARG A 160 -14.38 6.93 -3.81
C ARG A 160 -15.77 6.53 -3.33
N LEU A 161 -15.97 6.56 -2.02
CA LEU A 161 -17.26 6.23 -1.40
C LEU A 161 -18.10 7.48 -1.14
N GLY A 162 -19.41 7.29 -0.99
CA GLY A 162 -20.37 8.37 -0.78
C GLY A 162 -20.00 9.29 0.38
N ASP A 163 -19.59 8.73 1.52
CA ASP A 163 -19.14 9.48 2.70
C ASP A 163 -18.00 10.46 2.39
N GLN A 164 -17.09 10.09 1.49
CA GLN A 164 -15.96 10.95 1.08
C GLN A 164 -16.42 12.14 0.23
N ASN A 165 -17.57 12.01 -0.43
CA ASN A 165 -18.16 13.05 -1.26
C ASN A 165 -19.27 13.84 -0.54
N SER A 166 -19.84 13.32 0.54
CA SER A 166 -20.98 13.92 1.24
C SER A 166 -20.63 14.51 2.61
N LYS A 167 -19.76 13.86 3.39
CA LYS A 167 -19.43 14.30 4.75
C LYS A 167 -18.28 15.31 4.80
N LEU A 168 -17.38 15.27 3.82
CA LEU A 168 -16.21 16.16 3.76
C LEU A 168 -16.55 17.43 2.98
N ALA A 169 -16.04 18.58 3.43
CA ALA A 169 -16.26 19.86 2.72
C ALA A 169 -15.54 19.92 1.36
N LEU A 170 -14.39 19.23 1.24
CA LEU A 170 -13.52 19.26 0.08
C LEU A 170 -13.36 17.87 -0.55
N GLY A 171 -12.96 17.83 -1.82
CA GLY A 171 -12.78 16.59 -2.58
C GLY A 171 -14.10 16.03 -3.07
N ARG A 172 -14.37 16.18 -4.37
CA ARG A 172 -15.52 15.60 -5.06
C ARG A 172 -15.02 14.84 -6.27
N GLY A 173 -15.58 13.66 -6.50
CA GLY A 173 -15.23 12.83 -7.65
C GLY A 173 -15.51 11.37 -7.37
N ASP A 174 -15.59 10.59 -8.44
CA ASP A 174 -15.93 9.17 -8.37
C ASP A 174 -14.69 8.30 -8.14
N ASN A 175 -13.52 8.75 -8.61
CA ASN A 175 -12.25 8.06 -8.46
C ASN A 175 -11.19 8.97 -7.82
N ALA A 176 -10.24 8.34 -7.13
CA ALA A 176 -9.00 8.94 -6.67
C ALA A 176 -7.87 8.33 -7.48
N GLU A 177 -7.08 9.17 -8.14
CA GLU A 177 -5.99 8.76 -9.02
C GLU A 177 -4.65 9.32 -8.52
N THR A 178 -3.59 8.56 -8.70
CA THR A 178 -2.22 9.02 -8.42
C THR A 178 -1.30 8.65 -9.58
N TYR A 179 -0.40 9.57 -9.90
CA TYR A 179 0.67 9.39 -10.89
C TYR A 179 1.96 9.79 -10.19
N THR A 180 2.88 8.84 -10.06
CA THR A 180 4.12 9.03 -9.31
C THR A 180 5.30 8.68 -10.21
N GLY A 181 6.25 9.59 -10.31
CA GLY A 181 7.54 9.34 -10.95
C GLY A 181 8.68 9.63 -9.97
N GLY A 182 9.75 8.86 -10.06
CA GLY A 182 10.92 9.01 -9.22
C GLY A 182 12.20 8.68 -9.97
N LEU A 183 13.30 9.30 -9.54
CA LEU A 183 14.67 8.98 -9.93
C LEU A 183 15.49 8.87 -8.65
N LYS A 184 16.40 7.90 -8.57
CA LYS A 184 17.38 7.81 -7.50
C LYS A 184 18.78 7.54 -8.07
N TYR A 185 19.78 7.97 -7.31
CA TYR A 185 21.18 7.63 -7.53
C TYR A 185 21.76 7.09 -6.22
N ASP A 186 22.27 5.86 -6.24
CA ASP A 186 22.88 5.15 -5.10
C ASP A 186 24.10 4.35 -5.56
#